data_AF-A0A674JW94-F1
#
_entry.id   AF-A0A674JW94-F1
#
_cell.length_a   1.000
_cell.length_b   1.000
_cell.length_c   1.000
_cell.angle_alpha   90.00
_cell.angle_beta   90.00
_cell.angle_gamma   90.00
#
_symmetry.space_group_name_H-M   'P 1'
#
loop_
_entity.id
_entity.type
_entity.pdbx_description
1 polymer ?
#
loop_
_entity_poly.entity_id
_entity_poly.type
_entity_poly.pdbx_seq_one_letter_code
_entity_poly.pdbx_strand_id
1 'polypeptide(L)'
;MVHECPRIELQVKEATRDDHGKYIISAKNSSGHAQGFALVNVLDRPGPCQNLKISYVTKDSCMLTWENPVDNGGSEITNYIVEYRQPNQKGWSILSSDVTKRLVKANLIENHEYFFRVCAENKVGPGPVIETKTPILAINPVDRPGPPENLHIAETGKTFVYLKWRRPDYDGGSPNLSYHVERKLKDSDEWERVHKGNFLALLEGDQHLKSPGGEWVLIMWSEKDRLIWLTLWPSLSSPILHVMIQENIL
;
A
#
# COMPACT_ATOMS: atom_id res chain seq x y z
N MET A 1 -36.48 -67.92 2.54
CA MET A 1 -35.07 -67.62 2.24
C MET A 1 -34.92 -66.12 2.31
N VAL A 2 -34.20 -65.61 3.30
CA VAL A 2 -33.83 -64.19 3.31
C VAL A 2 -32.80 -64.03 2.20
N HIS A 3 -33.21 -63.46 1.07
CA HIS A 3 -32.24 -63.07 0.05
C HIS A 3 -31.35 -62.01 0.70
N GLU A 4 -30.07 -62.34 0.94
CA GLU A 4 -29.08 -61.36 1.33
C GLU A 4 -29.11 -60.24 0.29
N CYS A 5 -29.46 -59.03 0.73
CA CYS A 5 -29.38 -57.86 -0.13
C CYS A 5 -27.93 -57.71 -0.58
N PRO A 6 -27.65 -57.45 -1.87
CA PRO A 6 -26.28 -57.22 -2.33
C PRO A 6 -25.69 -56.02 -1.57
N ARG A 7 -24.66 -56.27 -0.75
CA ARG A 7 -23.87 -55.22 -0.10
C ARG A 7 -22.90 -54.65 -1.13
N ILE A 8 -23.07 -53.37 -1.45
CA ILE A 8 -22.14 -52.61 -2.30
C ILE A 8 -21.43 -51.61 -1.40
N GLU A 9 -20.10 -51.58 -1.47
CA GLU A 9 -19.25 -50.70 -0.68
C GLU A 9 -18.28 -49.96 -1.61
N LEU A 10 -18.17 -48.64 -1.43
CA LEU A 10 -17.18 -47.80 -2.09
C LEU A 10 -16.12 -47.42 -1.05
N GLN A 11 -14.86 -47.76 -1.32
CA GLN A 11 -13.73 -47.42 -0.44
C GLN A 11 -12.78 -46.48 -1.18
N VAL A 12 -12.58 -45.28 -0.63
CA VAL A 12 -11.55 -44.32 -1.08
C VAL A 12 -10.44 -44.34 -0.03
N LYS A 13 -9.26 -44.86 -0.38
CA LYS A 13 -8.17 -45.10 0.58
C LYS A 13 -7.34 -43.85 0.89
N GLU A 14 -7.30 -42.88 -0.02
CA GLU A 14 -6.51 -41.65 0.08
C GLU A 14 -7.37 -40.47 -0.36
N ALA A 15 -8.44 -40.20 0.41
CA ALA A 15 -9.37 -39.14 0.08
C ALA A 15 -8.67 -37.77 0.13
N THR A 16 -8.77 -37.05 -0.98
CA THR A 16 -8.31 -35.67 -1.16
C THR A 16 -9.48 -34.71 -1.09
N ARG A 17 -9.20 -33.41 -1.08
CA ARG A 17 -10.25 -32.40 -1.18
C ARG A 17 -11.10 -32.59 -2.43
N ASP A 18 -10.58 -33.11 -3.54
CA ASP A 18 -11.36 -33.33 -4.77
C ASP A 18 -12.40 -34.46 -4.65
N ASP A 19 -12.29 -35.32 -3.63
CA ASP A 19 -13.24 -36.39 -3.37
C ASP A 19 -14.50 -35.93 -2.61
N HIS A 20 -14.60 -34.64 -2.26
CA HIS A 20 -15.82 -34.09 -1.67
C HIS A 20 -16.95 -33.98 -2.71
N GLY A 21 -18.20 -34.05 -2.25
CA GLY A 21 -19.35 -33.75 -3.08
C GLY A 21 -20.49 -34.75 -2.94
N LYS A 22 -21.39 -34.74 -3.92
CA LYS A 22 -22.59 -35.57 -3.94
C LYS A 22 -22.32 -36.88 -4.67
N TYR A 23 -22.33 -37.97 -3.91
CA TYR A 23 -22.24 -39.32 -4.44
C TYR A 23 -23.65 -39.86 -4.68
N ILE A 24 -23.94 -40.32 -5.90
CA ILE A 24 -25.24 -40.88 -6.26
C ILE A 24 -25.11 -42.39 -6.36
N ILE A 25 -25.93 -43.11 -5.61
CA ILE A 25 -25.99 -44.57 -5.60
C ILE A 25 -27.25 -44.97 -6.37
N SER A 26 -27.09 -45.68 -7.48
CA SER A 26 -28.20 -46.10 -8.34
C SER A 26 -28.32 -47.62 -8.33
N ALA A 27 -29.52 -48.13 -8.04
CA ALA A 27 -29.89 -49.53 -8.18
C ALA A 27 -30.81 -49.69 -9.40
N LYS A 28 -30.60 -50.73 -10.22
CA LYS A 28 -31.41 -51.02 -11.40
C LYS A 28 -31.73 -52.52 -11.47
N ASN A 29 -32.97 -52.84 -11.82
CA ASN A 29 -33.42 -54.21 -12.11
C ASN A 29 -34.28 -54.23 -13.39
N SER A 30 -34.86 -55.39 -13.72
CA SER A 30 -35.72 -55.58 -14.90
C SER A 30 -36.98 -54.72 -14.91
N SER A 31 -37.39 -54.20 -13.75
CA SER A 31 -38.63 -53.45 -13.56
C SER A 31 -38.40 -51.94 -13.44
N GLY A 32 -37.16 -51.48 -13.28
CA GLY A 32 -36.87 -50.05 -13.16
C GLY A 32 -35.52 -49.72 -12.52
N HIS A 33 -35.37 -48.47 -12.09
CA HIS A 33 -34.21 -47.98 -11.36
C HIS A 33 -34.64 -47.09 -10.19
N ALA A 34 -33.82 -47.06 -9.14
CA ALA A 34 -33.96 -46.17 -7.99
C ALA A 34 -32.59 -45.56 -7.66
N GLN A 35 -32.58 -44.33 -7.15
CA GLN A 35 -31.35 -43.63 -6.77
C GLN A 35 -31.47 -43.06 -5.36
N GLY A 36 -30.37 -43.17 -4.61
CA GLY A 36 -30.12 -42.41 -3.38
C GLY A 36 -28.87 -41.56 -3.55
N PHE A 37 -28.60 -40.68 -2.60
CA PHE A 37 -27.34 -39.93 -2.60
C PHE A 37 -26.78 -39.77 -1.20
N ALA A 38 -25.47 -39.55 -1.12
CA ALA A 38 -24.74 -39.18 0.08
C ALA A 38 -23.93 -37.91 -0.22
N LEU A 39 -23.90 -36.98 0.73
CA LEU A 39 -22.99 -35.83 0.69
C LEU A 39 -21.74 -36.22 1.47
N VAL A 40 -20.61 -36.28 0.79
CA VAL A 40 -19.31 -36.58 1.37
C VAL A 40 -18.57 -35.27 1.56
N ASN A 41 -18.13 -34.99 2.78
CA ASN A 41 -17.27 -33.87 3.09
C ASN A 41 -15.90 -34.41 3.53
N VAL A 42 -14.85 -33.98 2.85
CA VAL A 42 -13.47 -34.35 3.19
C VAL A 42 -12.85 -33.19 3.98
N LEU A 43 -12.42 -33.45 5.20
CA LEU A 43 -11.86 -32.43 6.08
C LEU A 43 -10.34 -32.37 5.92
N ASP A 44 -9.82 -31.16 5.77
CA ASP A 44 -8.39 -30.86 5.74
C ASP A 44 -8.14 -29.50 6.42
N ARG A 45 -6.89 -29.12 6.55
CA ARG A 45 -6.49 -27.78 6.99
C ARG A 45 -6.84 -26.76 5.89
N PRO A 46 -7.10 -25.50 6.25
CA PRO A 46 -7.38 -24.49 5.24
C PRO A 46 -6.22 -24.31 4.27
N GLY A 47 -6.50 -23.83 3.06
CA GLY A 47 -5.49 -23.36 2.13
C GLY A 47 -4.81 -22.06 2.60
N PRO A 48 -3.89 -21.50 1.80
CA PRO A 48 -3.23 -20.24 2.15
C PRO A 48 -4.23 -19.09 2.12
N CYS A 49 -4.12 -18.17 3.09
CA CYS A 49 -4.83 -16.89 3.03
C CYS A 49 -4.51 -16.17 1.73
N GLN A 50 -5.32 -15.18 1.37
CA GLN A 50 -5.13 -14.40 0.15
C GLN A 50 -4.81 -12.94 0.50
N ASN A 51 -4.15 -12.23 -0.42
CA ASN A 51 -4.02 -10.77 -0.40
C ASN A 51 -3.54 -10.15 0.94
N LEU A 52 -2.51 -10.72 1.58
CA LEU A 52 -1.88 -10.08 2.75
C LEU A 52 -1.31 -8.71 2.36
N LYS A 53 -1.84 -7.66 2.99
CA LYS A 53 -1.49 -6.26 2.77
C LYS A 53 -1.16 -5.59 4.09
N ILE A 54 -0.14 -4.76 4.05
CA ILE A 54 0.28 -3.91 5.17
C ILE A 54 -0.08 -2.47 4.80
N SER A 55 -0.81 -1.78 5.67
CA SER A 55 -1.25 -0.40 5.49
C SER A 55 -1.08 0.40 6.78
N TYR A 56 -1.27 1.72 6.69
CA TYR A 56 -1.16 2.64 7.83
C TYR A 56 0.13 2.44 8.64
N VAL A 57 1.25 2.27 7.93
CA VAL A 57 2.57 2.10 8.56
C VAL A 57 2.98 3.43 9.15
N THR A 58 3.30 3.41 10.43
CA THR A 58 3.89 4.51 11.20
C THR A 58 5.15 3.99 11.89
N LYS A 59 5.86 4.88 12.59
CA LYS A 59 7.02 4.47 13.37
C LYS A 59 6.72 3.51 14.53
N ASP A 60 5.47 3.51 15.01
CA ASP A 60 5.02 2.78 16.20
C ASP A 60 4.02 1.67 15.88
N SER A 61 3.44 1.63 14.67
CA SER A 61 2.45 0.61 14.32
C SER A 61 2.24 0.40 12.82
N CYS A 62 1.58 -0.70 12.48
CA CYS A 62 0.97 -0.86 11.16
C CYS A 62 -0.31 -1.68 11.25
N MET A 63 -1.07 -1.71 10.16
CA MET A 63 -2.28 -2.51 10.03
C MET A 63 -2.07 -3.63 9.01
N LEU A 64 -2.39 -4.86 9.41
CA LEU A 64 -2.37 -6.03 8.55
C LEU A 64 -3.78 -6.38 8.14
N THR A 65 -4.00 -6.59 6.85
CA THR A 65 -5.27 -7.09 6.29
C THR A 65 -5.00 -8.25 5.35
N TRP A 66 -5.94 -9.18 5.28
CA TRP A 66 -5.89 -10.32 4.38
C TRP A 66 -7.30 -10.79 4.01
N GLU A 67 -7.38 -11.76 3.12
CA GLU A 67 -8.59 -12.41 2.67
C GLU A 67 -8.59 -13.90 3.06
N ASN A 68 -9.78 -14.49 3.13
CA ASN A 68 -9.92 -15.92 3.42
C ASN A 68 -9.16 -16.76 2.36
N PRO A 69 -8.67 -17.95 2.73
CA PRO A 69 -8.32 -19.00 1.78
C PRO A 69 -9.44 -19.31 0.79
N VAL A 70 -9.07 -19.69 -0.43
CA VAL A 70 -10.01 -20.17 -1.45
C VAL A 70 -10.66 -21.49 -1.02
N ASP A 71 -9.88 -22.39 -0.42
CA ASP A 71 -10.37 -23.62 0.20
C ASP A 71 -10.23 -23.52 1.72
N ASN A 72 -11.33 -23.71 2.45
CA ASN A 72 -11.36 -23.71 3.91
C ASN A 72 -11.05 -25.10 4.52
N GLY A 73 -10.76 -26.10 3.68
CA GLY A 73 -10.48 -27.46 4.12
C GLY A 73 -11.75 -28.21 4.54
N GLY A 74 -12.93 -27.81 4.05
CA GLY A 74 -14.20 -28.48 4.35
C GLY A 74 -14.75 -28.20 5.76
N SER A 75 -14.15 -27.25 6.49
CA SER A 75 -14.64 -26.77 7.79
C SER A 75 -14.55 -25.25 7.85
N GLU A 76 -15.40 -24.62 8.66
CA GLU A 76 -15.30 -23.18 8.90
C GLU A 76 -13.94 -22.80 9.51
N ILE A 77 -13.44 -21.64 9.12
CA ILE A 77 -12.22 -21.06 9.68
C ILE A 77 -12.59 -20.45 11.02
N THR A 78 -11.93 -20.90 12.08
CA THR A 78 -12.21 -20.49 13.46
C THR A 78 -11.23 -19.44 13.96
N ASN A 79 -10.05 -19.33 13.34
CA ASN A 79 -8.98 -18.48 13.82
C ASN A 79 -8.00 -18.10 12.69
N TYR A 80 -7.23 -17.03 12.92
CA TYR A 80 -6.04 -16.69 12.15
C TYR A 80 -4.86 -16.50 13.11
N ILE A 81 -3.70 -17.04 12.72
CA ILE A 81 -2.46 -16.87 13.46
C ILE A 81 -1.60 -15.90 12.67
N VAL A 82 -1.26 -14.77 13.29
CA VAL A 82 -0.43 -13.72 12.71
C VAL A 82 0.89 -13.70 13.46
N GLU A 83 1.97 -13.68 12.70
CA GLU A 83 3.32 -13.68 13.24
C GLU A 83 4.16 -12.61 12.55
N TYR A 84 5.23 -12.19 13.22
CA TYR A 84 6.21 -11.26 12.68
C TYR A 84 7.64 -11.75 12.92
N ARG A 85 8.57 -11.20 12.15
CA ARG A 85 10.00 -11.47 12.30
C ARG A 85 10.82 -10.29 11.82
N GLN A 86 11.79 -9.86 12.61
CA GLN A 86 12.80 -8.91 12.14
C GLN A 86 13.85 -9.62 11.28
N PRO A 87 14.49 -8.98 10.29
CA PRO A 87 15.48 -9.62 9.41
C PRO A 87 16.59 -10.38 10.18
N ASN A 88 16.96 -9.85 11.35
CA ASN A 88 18.05 -10.35 12.19
C ASN A 88 17.62 -11.52 13.08
N GLN A 89 16.32 -11.82 13.16
CA GLN A 89 15.76 -12.89 13.98
C GLN A 89 15.65 -14.20 13.19
N LYS A 90 16.06 -15.31 13.82
CA LYS A 90 16.02 -16.66 13.24
C LYS A 90 14.62 -17.29 13.24
N GLY A 91 13.75 -16.87 14.15
CA GLY A 91 12.41 -17.43 14.35
C GLY A 91 11.31 -16.38 14.20
N TRP A 92 10.08 -16.85 14.05
CA TRP A 92 8.88 -16.02 14.04
C TRP A 92 8.32 -15.87 15.45
N SER A 93 7.78 -14.69 15.73
CA SER A 93 7.10 -14.37 16.99
C SER A 93 5.61 -14.22 16.75
N ILE A 94 4.79 -14.77 17.63
CA ILE A 94 3.33 -14.61 17.58
C ILE A 94 2.98 -13.15 17.85
N LEU A 95 2.29 -12.54 16.88
CA LEU A 95 1.65 -11.23 17.05
C LEU A 95 0.28 -11.41 17.71
N SER A 96 -0.52 -12.34 17.20
CA SER A 96 -1.82 -12.73 17.75
C SER A 96 -2.23 -14.09 17.18
N SER A 97 -2.93 -14.88 17.98
CA SER A 97 -3.36 -16.25 17.66
C SER A 97 -4.82 -16.50 18.02
N ASP A 98 -5.60 -15.43 18.12
CA ASP A 98 -7.01 -15.40 18.55
C ASP A 98 -7.81 -14.41 17.66
N VAL A 99 -7.46 -14.39 16.39
CA VAL A 99 -7.93 -13.42 15.42
C VAL A 99 -9.11 -13.98 14.65
N THR A 100 -10.30 -13.41 14.86
CA THR A 100 -11.51 -13.76 14.09
C THR A 100 -11.78 -12.79 12.94
N LYS A 101 -11.29 -11.55 13.07
CA LYS A 101 -11.39 -10.50 12.05
C LYS A 101 -10.15 -10.57 11.16
N ARG A 102 -10.28 -10.38 9.84
CA ARG A 102 -9.13 -10.37 8.90
C ARG A 102 -8.30 -9.06 8.95
N LEU A 103 -8.08 -8.56 10.15
CA LEU A 103 -7.51 -7.26 10.45
C LEU A 103 -6.83 -7.31 11.82
N VAL A 104 -5.53 -6.98 11.87
CA VAL A 104 -4.77 -6.88 13.13
C VAL A 104 -3.85 -5.66 13.07
N LYS A 105 -3.78 -4.92 14.17
CA LYS A 105 -2.78 -3.87 14.37
C LYS A 105 -1.52 -4.50 14.97
N ALA A 106 -0.36 -4.26 14.35
CA ALA A 106 0.95 -4.60 14.92
C ALA A 106 1.57 -3.37 15.57
N ASN A 107 2.20 -3.54 16.72
CA ASN A 107 3.05 -2.52 17.34
C ASN A 107 4.48 -2.71 16.84
N LEU A 108 5.13 -1.61 16.45
CA LEU A 108 6.46 -1.59 15.86
C LEU A 108 7.42 -0.77 16.72
N ILE A 109 8.71 -0.98 16.49
CA ILE A 109 9.77 -0.16 17.04
C ILE A 109 10.33 0.69 15.91
N GLU A 110 10.43 2.00 16.13
CA GLU A 110 10.93 2.97 15.15
C GLU A 110 12.28 2.53 14.55
N ASN A 111 12.44 2.74 13.24
CA ASN A 111 13.60 2.37 12.44
C ASN A 111 13.94 0.86 12.40
N HIS A 112 13.02 -0.02 12.80
CA HIS A 112 13.17 -1.46 12.62
C HIS A 112 12.36 -1.97 11.43
N GLU A 113 12.85 -3.05 10.83
CA GLU A 113 12.23 -3.75 9.72
C GLU A 113 11.51 -5.00 10.19
N TYR A 114 10.35 -5.29 9.59
CA TYR A 114 9.51 -6.42 9.95
C TYR A 114 8.99 -7.17 8.73
N PHE A 115 9.13 -8.48 8.73
CA PHE A 115 8.33 -9.38 7.91
C PHE A 115 7.11 -9.81 8.69
N PHE A 116 6.01 -10.02 7.99
CA PHE A 116 4.76 -10.53 8.57
C PHE A 116 4.29 -11.76 7.82
N ARG A 117 3.70 -12.70 8.55
CA ARG A 117 3.00 -13.83 7.96
C ARG A 117 1.68 -14.12 8.65
N VAL A 118 0.78 -14.76 7.92
CA VAL A 118 -0.52 -15.19 8.44
C VAL A 118 -0.89 -16.57 7.92
N CYS A 119 -1.54 -17.38 8.74
CA CYS A 119 -2.26 -18.59 8.31
C CYS A 119 -3.67 -18.64 8.91
N ALA A 120 -4.57 -19.32 8.21
CA ALA A 120 -5.90 -19.64 8.69
C ALA A 120 -5.89 -20.96 9.46
N GLU A 121 -6.75 -21.09 10.46
CA GLU A 121 -6.91 -22.29 11.26
C GLU A 121 -8.40 -22.68 11.32
N ASN A 122 -8.66 -23.96 11.12
CA ASN A 122 -9.96 -24.58 11.35
C ASN A 122 -9.82 -25.69 12.40
N LYS A 123 -10.89 -26.45 12.64
CA LYS A 123 -10.88 -27.58 13.61
C LYS A 123 -9.85 -28.69 13.32
N VAL A 124 -9.36 -28.79 12.08
CA VAL A 124 -8.30 -29.74 11.69
C VAL A 124 -6.93 -29.19 12.07
N GLY A 125 -6.74 -27.88 11.97
CA GLY A 125 -5.55 -27.18 12.42
C GLY A 125 -5.12 -26.04 11.49
N PRO A 126 -3.89 -25.52 11.68
CA PRO A 126 -3.38 -24.39 10.92
C PRO A 126 -2.95 -24.80 9.50
N GLY A 127 -3.45 -24.04 8.53
CA GLY A 127 -3.07 -24.11 7.12
C GLY A 127 -1.68 -23.55 6.83
N PRO A 128 -1.29 -23.48 5.55
CA PRO A 128 -0.02 -22.90 5.14
C PRO A 128 -0.01 -21.38 5.36
N VAL A 129 1.20 -20.85 5.60
CA VAL A 129 1.42 -19.42 5.82
C VAL A 129 1.59 -18.66 4.51
N ILE A 130 1.17 -17.40 4.50
CA ILE A 130 1.59 -16.41 3.49
C ILE A 130 2.40 -15.32 4.16
N GLU A 131 3.45 -14.85 3.49
CA GLU A 131 4.42 -13.90 4.03
C GLU A 131 4.55 -12.66 3.13
N THR A 132 4.87 -11.51 3.74
CA THR A 132 5.26 -10.29 3.02
C THR A 132 6.55 -10.50 2.23
N LYS A 133 6.56 -10.16 0.93
CA LYS A 133 7.74 -10.36 0.07
C LYS A 133 8.95 -9.51 0.45
N THR A 134 8.71 -8.33 1.02
CA THR A 134 9.72 -7.36 1.43
C THR A 134 9.48 -6.96 2.89
N PRO A 135 10.53 -6.60 3.64
CA PRO A 135 10.35 -6.09 4.99
C PRO A 135 9.62 -4.74 4.96
N ILE A 136 8.90 -4.45 6.04
CA ILE A 136 8.24 -3.16 6.28
C ILE A 136 9.07 -2.38 7.29
N LEU A 137 9.55 -1.20 6.88
CA LEU A 137 10.29 -0.30 7.74
C LEU A 137 9.32 0.54 8.59
N ALA A 138 9.50 0.50 9.91
CA ALA A 138 8.72 1.25 10.88
C ALA A 138 9.17 2.73 10.93
N ILE A 139 8.65 3.51 9.98
CA ILE A 139 8.82 4.96 9.91
C ILE A 139 7.45 5.62 9.71
N ASN A 140 7.34 6.89 10.07
CA ASN A 140 6.15 7.64 9.70
C ASN A 140 6.01 7.69 8.17
N PRO A 141 4.79 7.60 7.64
CA PRO A 141 4.58 7.74 6.22
C PRO A 141 5.01 9.14 5.81
N VAL A 142 5.69 9.24 4.67
CA VAL A 142 6.03 10.54 4.09
C VAL A 142 4.75 11.12 3.48
N ASP A 143 4.16 12.08 4.17
CA ASP A 143 3.08 12.93 3.70
C ASP A 143 3.58 13.92 2.64
N ARG A 144 2.64 14.58 1.94
CA ARG A 144 3.01 15.70 1.08
C ARG A 144 3.51 16.85 1.95
N PRO A 145 4.62 17.51 1.60
CA PRO A 145 5.00 18.74 2.26
C PRO A 145 3.93 19.82 2.04
N GLY A 146 3.84 20.74 2.99
CA GLY A 146 2.98 21.91 2.90
C GLY A 146 3.35 22.82 1.72
N PRO A 147 2.52 23.85 1.44
CA PRO A 147 2.85 24.86 0.44
C PRO A 147 4.08 25.68 0.88
N PRO A 148 4.92 26.15 -0.07
CA PRO A 148 6.00 27.09 0.25
C PRO A 148 5.45 28.34 0.93
N GLU A 149 6.15 28.80 1.97
CA GLU A 149 5.73 29.96 2.74
C GLU A 149 6.27 31.25 2.17
N ASN A 150 5.54 32.35 2.39
CA ASN A 150 5.97 33.69 2.01
C ASN A 150 6.45 33.78 0.55
N LEU A 151 5.72 33.15 -0.37
CA LEU A 151 6.00 33.26 -1.80
C LEU A 151 5.63 34.67 -2.28
N HIS A 152 6.63 35.42 -2.77
CA HIS A 152 6.44 36.76 -3.31
C HIS A 152 7.45 37.07 -4.41
N ILE A 153 7.13 38.09 -5.22
CA ILE A 153 8.08 38.69 -6.16
C ILE A 153 9.02 39.59 -5.34
N ALA A 154 10.31 39.27 -5.33
CA ALA A 154 11.33 40.05 -4.65
C ALA A 154 11.73 41.29 -5.48
N GLU A 155 11.83 41.15 -6.80
CA GLU A 155 12.18 42.24 -7.70
C GLU A 155 11.77 41.90 -9.15
N THR A 156 11.44 42.93 -9.93
CA THR A 156 11.08 42.80 -11.34
C THR A 156 11.96 43.71 -12.18
N GLY A 157 12.66 43.13 -13.16
CA GLY A 157 13.38 43.85 -14.20
C GLY A 157 12.66 43.77 -15.54
N LYS A 158 13.12 44.56 -16.53
CA LYS A 158 12.55 44.57 -17.90
C LYS A 158 12.53 43.19 -18.56
N THR A 159 13.51 42.38 -18.20
CA THR A 159 13.67 41.04 -18.75
C THR A 159 13.69 40.00 -17.67
N PHE A 160 13.39 40.29 -16.40
CA PHE A 160 13.47 39.27 -15.36
C PHE A 160 12.47 39.47 -14.23
N VAL A 161 12.19 38.39 -13.50
CA VAL A 161 11.40 38.40 -12.27
C VAL A 161 12.15 37.55 -11.27
N TYR A 162 12.37 38.09 -10.08
CA TYR A 162 12.94 37.40 -8.94
C TYR A 162 11.84 36.94 -8.01
N LEU A 163 11.79 35.64 -7.76
CA LEU A 163 10.89 35.03 -6.79
C LEU A 163 11.64 34.64 -5.53
N LYS A 164 10.97 34.79 -4.40
CA LYS A 164 11.48 34.38 -3.09
C LYS A 164 10.38 33.70 -2.30
N TRP A 165 10.75 32.62 -1.62
CA TRP A 165 9.87 31.84 -0.75
C TRP A 165 10.69 31.19 0.37
N ARG A 166 10.00 30.69 1.37
CA ARG A 166 10.54 29.88 2.47
C ARG A 166 10.06 28.44 2.36
N ARG A 167 10.81 27.53 2.99
CA ARG A 167 10.37 26.15 3.15
C ARG A 167 9.04 26.12 3.93
N PRO A 168 8.13 25.16 3.63
CA PRO A 168 6.96 24.92 4.45
C PRO A 168 7.36 24.54 5.88
N ASP A 169 6.55 24.93 6.87
CA ASP A 169 6.71 24.51 8.27
C ASP A 169 6.50 23.00 8.50
N TYR A 170 5.79 22.31 7.58
CA TYR A 170 5.61 20.86 7.58
C TYR A 170 6.12 20.25 6.27
N ASP A 171 7.14 19.41 6.34
CA ASP A 171 7.78 18.75 5.19
C ASP A 171 7.18 17.39 4.84
N GLY A 172 6.09 17.01 5.52
CA GLY A 172 5.45 15.72 5.32
C GLY A 172 6.25 14.56 5.93
N GLY A 173 7.20 14.80 6.83
CA GLY A 173 7.96 13.72 7.48
C GLY A 173 9.16 13.24 6.68
N SER A 174 9.53 13.92 5.59
CA SER A 174 10.85 13.79 4.97
C SER A 174 11.35 15.16 4.50
N PRO A 175 12.66 15.44 4.52
CA PRO A 175 13.18 16.72 4.06
C PRO A 175 12.78 17.01 2.61
N ASN A 176 12.25 18.20 2.35
CA ASN A 176 11.92 18.63 1.00
C ASN A 176 13.15 18.53 0.09
N LEU A 177 13.05 17.76 -0.99
CA LEU A 177 14.19 17.53 -1.88
C LEU A 177 14.28 18.56 -3.00
N SER A 178 13.14 19.09 -3.49
CA SER A 178 13.18 20.14 -4.51
C SER A 178 11.91 20.96 -4.71
N TYR A 179 12.04 22.11 -5.38
CA TYR A 179 10.93 22.93 -5.86
C TYR A 179 10.87 22.95 -7.41
N HIS A 180 9.67 23.11 -7.98
CA HIS A 180 9.44 23.24 -9.42
C HIS A 180 8.64 24.49 -9.72
N VAL A 181 9.19 25.35 -10.59
CA VAL A 181 8.52 26.59 -11.02
C VAL A 181 7.91 26.38 -12.40
N GLU A 182 6.63 26.68 -12.53
CA GLU A 182 5.91 26.68 -13.80
C GLU A 182 5.35 28.06 -14.09
N ARG A 183 5.32 28.42 -15.38
CA ARG A 183 4.78 29.68 -15.89
C ARG A 183 3.74 29.42 -16.97
N LYS A 184 2.79 30.32 -17.10
CA LYS A 184 1.78 30.27 -18.16
C LYS A 184 1.55 31.67 -18.71
N LEU A 185 1.42 31.78 -20.03
CA LEU A 185 1.04 33.04 -20.68
C LEU A 185 -0.45 33.29 -20.44
N LYS A 186 -0.84 34.57 -20.31
CA LYS A 186 -2.22 34.99 -20.00
C LYS A 186 -3.28 34.36 -20.91
N ASP A 187 -2.96 34.20 -22.19
CA ASP A 187 -3.86 33.69 -23.22
C ASP A 187 -3.54 32.24 -23.62
N SER A 188 -2.55 31.62 -22.98
CA SER A 188 -2.27 30.18 -23.13
C SER A 188 -3.18 29.41 -22.19
N ASP A 189 -3.47 28.15 -22.51
CA ASP A 189 -4.01 27.19 -21.53
C ASP A 189 -2.95 26.24 -20.93
N GLU A 190 -1.78 26.21 -21.55
CA GLU A 190 -0.66 25.33 -21.24
C GLU A 190 0.32 25.99 -20.27
N TRP A 191 0.78 25.20 -19.30
CA TRP A 191 1.85 25.56 -18.37
C TRP A 191 3.21 25.10 -18.91
N GLU A 192 4.19 25.97 -18.85
CA GLU A 192 5.57 25.70 -19.23
C GLU A 192 6.46 25.69 -17.99
N ARG A 193 7.28 24.65 -17.86
CA ARG A 193 8.28 24.58 -16.80
C ARG A 193 9.42 25.56 -17.06
N VAL A 194 9.73 26.39 -16.07
CA VAL A 194 10.71 27.49 -16.22
C VAL A 194 12.15 26.99 -16.25
N HIS A 195 12.41 25.74 -15.80
CA HIS A 195 13.75 25.15 -15.76
C HIS A 195 13.76 23.64 -16.05
N LYS A 196 14.85 23.15 -16.65
CA LYS A 196 15.15 21.72 -16.79
C LYS A 196 16.10 21.28 -15.68
N GLY A 197 15.56 20.90 -14.52
CA GLY A 197 16.33 20.41 -13.37
C GLY A 197 15.48 20.30 -12.09
N ASN A 198 16.09 19.88 -10.98
CA ASN A 198 15.51 19.94 -9.63
C ASN A 198 16.25 21.03 -8.85
N PHE A 199 15.55 21.99 -8.26
CA PHE A 199 16.18 22.94 -7.33
C PHE A 199 16.24 22.30 -5.95
N LEU A 200 17.42 21.86 -5.51
CA LEU A 200 17.58 21.25 -4.19
C LEU A 200 17.18 22.24 -3.09
N ALA A 201 16.30 21.86 -2.17
CA ALA A 201 16.09 22.62 -0.95
C ALA A 201 17.24 22.28 0.00
N LEU A 202 18.30 23.09 0.01
CA LEU A 202 19.49 22.79 0.80
C LEU A 202 19.17 22.80 2.31
N LEU A 203 19.61 21.74 2.97
CA LEU A 203 19.60 21.54 4.42
C LEU A 203 20.47 22.61 5.11
N GLU A 204 20.01 23.08 6.27
CA GLU A 204 20.85 23.83 7.22
C GLU A 204 22.03 22.94 7.64
N GLY A 205 23.25 23.33 7.28
CA GLY A 205 24.48 22.68 7.76
C GLY A 205 25.59 22.60 6.72
N ASP A 206 26.57 23.49 6.87
CA ASP A 206 27.91 23.54 6.27
C ASP A 206 28.37 22.36 5.39
N GLN A 207 28.71 22.64 4.13
CA GLN A 207 30.12 22.66 3.70
C GLN A 207 30.36 23.64 2.55
N HIS A 208 31.39 24.45 2.78
CA HIS A 208 32.04 25.48 2.00
C HIS A 208 32.03 25.39 0.46
N LEU A 209 31.55 26.48 -0.16
CA LEU A 209 32.37 27.34 -1.03
C LEU A 209 31.98 28.82 -0.77
N LYS A 210 32.96 29.63 -0.35
CA LYS A 210 32.89 31.09 -0.10
C LYS A 210 32.51 31.85 -1.39
N SER A 211 31.87 33.03 -1.43
CA SER A 211 30.99 33.91 -0.62
C SER A 211 30.60 35.08 -1.61
N PRO A 212 29.61 35.98 -1.38
CA PRO A 212 29.08 36.42 -0.08
C PRO A 212 27.54 36.48 0.01
N GLY A 213 26.98 35.87 1.07
CA GLY A 213 25.79 36.38 1.77
C GLY A 213 24.41 36.25 1.10
N GLY A 214 23.53 35.48 1.74
CA GLY A 214 22.09 35.67 1.67
C GLY A 214 21.34 35.03 0.49
N GLU A 215 20.04 34.86 0.74
CA GLU A 215 18.90 34.65 -0.17
C GLU A 215 19.15 34.13 -1.58
N TRP A 216 18.46 33.04 -1.92
CA TRP A 216 18.48 32.46 -3.26
C TRP A 216 17.54 33.22 -4.20
N VAL A 217 18.02 33.42 -5.43
CA VAL A 217 17.45 34.33 -6.42
C VAL A 217 17.22 33.56 -7.71
N LEU A 218 15.98 33.52 -8.21
CA LEU A 218 15.63 32.89 -9.50
C LEU A 218 15.60 33.95 -10.61
N ILE A 219 16.50 33.90 -11.59
CA ILE A 219 16.44 34.76 -12.79
C ILE A 219 15.43 34.16 -13.76
N MET A 220 14.29 34.83 -13.95
CA MET A 220 13.46 34.58 -15.12
C MET A 220 13.90 35.46 -16.29
N TRP A 221 13.62 35.04 -17.51
CA TRP A 221 13.80 35.89 -18.69
C TRP A 221 12.48 36.15 -19.43
N SER A 222 12.19 37.42 -19.74
CA SER A 222 11.06 37.87 -20.58
C SER A 222 11.58 38.77 -21.72
N GLU A 223 11.17 38.49 -22.95
CA GLU A 223 11.32 39.40 -24.08
C GLU A 223 9.99 40.11 -24.33
N LYS A 224 10.02 41.45 -24.34
CA LYS A 224 8.90 42.38 -24.68
C LYS A 224 7.74 42.43 -23.68
N ASP A 225 7.94 43.07 -22.54
CA ASP A 225 6.90 43.66 -21.67
C ASP A 225 5.64 42.80 -21.42
N ARG A 226 5.81 41.48 -21.27
CA ARG A 226 4.71 40.55 -20.98
C ARG A 226 4.79 40.06 -19.54
N LEU A 227 3.67 40.22 -18.83
CA LEU A 227 3.42 39.69 -17.48
C LEU A 227 3.58 38.16 -17.47
N ILE A 228 4.33 37.63 -16.50
CA ILE A 228 4.55 36.19 -16.33
C ILE A 228 3.98 35.76 -14.97
N TRP A 229 3.05 34.79 -15.00
CA TRP A 229 2.49 34.14 -13.81
C TRP A 229 3.36 32.98 -13.37
N LEU A 230 3.53 32.79 -12.05
CA LEU A 230 4.48 31.82 -11.50
C LEU A 230 3.83 31.00 -10.38
N THR A 231 4.03 29.68 -10.41
CA THR A 231 3.53 28.76 -9.36
C THR A 231 4.57 27.68 -9.07
N LEU A 232 4.66 27.24 -7.81
CA LEU A 232 5.75 26.41 -7.28
C LEU A 232 5.23 25.14 -6.56
N TRP A 233 5.75 23.94 -6.90
CA TRP A 233 5.42 22.66 -6.23
C TRP A 233 6.62 21.68 -6.14
N PRO A 234 6.66 20.76 -5.17
CA PRO A 234 7.48 19.54 -5.24
C PRO A 234 6.76 18.39 -5.98
N SER A 235 7.42 17.72 -6.92
CA SER A 235 6.86 16.60 -7.70
C SER A 235 7.04 15.25 -7.04
N LEU A 236 5.99 14.42 -7.08
CA LEU A 236 6.17 12.96 -7.19
C LEU A 236 5.38 12.26 -8.32
N SER A 237 4.31 12.82 -8.94
CA SER A 237 3.77 12.40 -10.28
C SER A 237 2.36 12.89 -10.73
N SER A 238 1.55 13.63 -9.96
CA SER A 238 0.20 14.21 -10.34
C SER A 238 -0.95 13.19 -10.63
N PRO A 239 -2.29 13.50 -10.50
CA PRO A 239 -3.01 14.64 -11.11
C PRO A 239 -4.02 15.45 -10.23
N ILE A 240 -4.05 16.76 -10.49
CA ILE A 240 -5.11 17.81 -10.29
C ILE A 240 -5.42 18.34 -8.86
N LEU A 241 -5.07 19.63 -8.62
CA LEU A 241 -5.97 20.69 -8.13
C LEU A 241 -5.36 22.11 -8.35
N HIS A 242 -6.23 23.10 -8.57
CA HIS A 242 -5.97 24.51 -8.94
C HIS A 242 -5.64 25.43 -7.76
N VAL A 243 -4.82 26.47 -7.97
CA VAL A 243 -4.74 27.65 -7.09
C VAL A 243 -4.59 28.94 -7.91
N MET A 244 -5.45 29.92 -7.64
CA MET A 244 -5.40 31.30 -8.13
C MET A 244 -4.64 32.20 -7.15
N ILE A 245 -3.88 33.16 -7.65
CA ILE A 245 -3.57 34.39 -6.92
C ILE A 245 -3.89 35.57 -7.82
N GLN A 246 -4.95 36.29 -7.44
CA GLN A 246 -5.25 37.64 -7.89
C GLN A 246 -4.55 38.61 -6.93
N GLU A 247 -3.88 39.62 -7.47
CA GLU A 247 -4.15 41.01 -7.05
C GLU A 247 -3.69 41.99 -8.13
N ASN A 248 -4.59 42.93 -8.44
CA ASN A 248 -4.40 44.05 -9.36
C ASN A 248 -3.67 45.21 -8.65
N ILE A 249 -3.30 46.21 -9.48
CA ILE A 249 -2.99 47.63 -9.25
C ILE A 249 -1.58 47.89 -9.83
N LEU A 250 -1.36 48.60 -10.95
CA LEU A 250 -2.16 49.47 -11.82
C LEU A 250 -1.73 49.24 -13.27
#